data_AF-A0A1Y5TA10-F1
#
_entry.id   AF-A0A1Y5TA10-F1
#
_cell.length_a   1.000
_cell.length_b   1.000
_cell.length_c   1.000
_cell.angle_alpha   90.00
_cell.angle_beta   90.00
_cell.angle_gamma   90.00
#
_symmetry.space_group_name_H-M   'P 1'
#
loop_
_entity.id
_entity.type
_entity.pdbx_description
1 polymer ?
#
loop_
_entity_poly.entity_id
_entity_poly.type
_entity_poly.pdbx_seq_one_letter_code
_entity_poly.pdbx_strand_id
1 'polypeptide(L)' 'MCMIQTVRTPSSVIDAAIAEFGARRVFLLALRAVLAPRQKPLPSADHLPNHLRRDIGLPRIDPPATGWDLLR' A
#
# COMPACT_ATOMS: atom_id res chain seq x y z
N MET A 1 -31.98 1.87 -28.85
CA MET A 1 -30.73 1.14 -29.17
C MET A 1 -29.61 1.67 -28.28
N CYS A 2 -29.00 0.82 -27.46
CA CYS A 2 -27.89 1.21 -26.57
C CYS A 2 -26.56 0.92 -27.28
N MET A 3 -25.70 1.93 -27.43
CA MET A 3 -24.39 1.82 -28.06
C MET A 3 -23.34 1.54 -26.98
N ILE A 4 -22.94 0.28 -26.84
CA ILE A 4 -21.88 -0.12 -25.92
C ILE A 4 -20.54 0.28 -26.56
N GLN A 5 -19.91 1.35 -26.06
CA GLN A 5 -18.55 1.70 -26.44
C GLN A 5 -17.58 0.75 -25.72
N THR A 6 -16.82 -0.03 -26.49
CA THR A 6 -15.70 -0.79 -25.96
C THR A 6 -14.46 0.10 -25.95
N VAL A 7 -14.04 0.50 -24.75
CA VAL A 7 -12.77 1.24 -24.58
C VAL A 7 -11.64 0.25 -24.87
N ARG A 8 -10.92 0.45 -25.97
CA ARG A 8 -9.69 -0.31 -26.25
C ARG A 8 -8.65 0.08 -25.20
N THR A 9 -8.44 -0.78 -24.21
CA THR A 9 -7.33 -0.64 -23.27
C THR A 9 -6.02 -0.84 -24.03
N PRO A 10 -5.00 0.02 -23.85
CA PRO A 10 -3.66 -0.26 -24.35
C PRO A 10 -3.19 -1.60 -23.77
N SER A 11 -2.41 -2.36 -24.56
CA SER A 11 -1.86 -3.65 -24.15
C SER A 11 -1.32 -3.54 -22.74
N SER A 12 -1.84 -4.36 -21.83
CA SER A 12 -1.56 -4.20 -20.41
C SER A 12 -0.06 -4.40 -20.16
N VAL A 13 0.51 -3.73 -19.17
CA VAL A 13 1.92 -3.92 -18.77
C VAL A 13 2.23 -5.41 -18.50
N ILE A 14 1.19 -6.16 -18.12
CA ILE A 14 1.24 -7.61 -17.92
C ILE A 14 1.43 -8.34 -19.26
N ASP A 15 0.70 -7.97 -20.31
CA ASP A 15 0.85 -8.58 -21.64
C ASP A 15 2.25 -8.32 -22.20
N ALA A 16 2.78 -7.12 -22.02
CA ALA A 16 4.16 -6.79 -22.41
C ALA A 16 5.18 -7.65 -21.66
N ALA A 17 5.02 -7.80 -20.35
CA ALA A 17 5.89 -8.65 -19.53
C ALA A 17 5.78 -10.14 -19.92
N ILE A 18 4.59 -10.62 -20.30
CA ILE A 18 4.40 -11.99 -20.78
C ILE A 18 5.09 -12.19 -22.13
N ALA A 19 4.97 -11.22 -23.05
CA ALA A 19 5.61 -11.27 -24.35
C ALA A 19 7.15 -11.26 -24.23
N GLU A 20 7.70 -10.48 -23.30
CA GLU A 20 9.15 -10.34 -23.10
C GLU A 20 9.76 -11.50 -22.31
N PHE A 21 9.12 -11.93 -21.21
CA PHE A 21 9.71 -12.89 -20.26
C PHE A 21 9.06 -14.28 -20.28
N GLY A 22 7.92 -14.41 -20.95
CA GLY A 22 7.11 -15.64 -21.02
C GLY A 22 6.16 -15.80 -19.83
N ALA A 23 4.97 -16.35 -20.12
CA ALA A 23 3.88 -16.48 -19.14
C ALA A 23 4.27 -17.25 -17.87
N ARG A 24 5.03 -18.35 -18.00
CA ARG A 24 5.45 -19.18 -16.86
C ARG A 24 6.33 -18.41 -15.87
N ARG A 25 7.27 -17.60 -16.35
CA ARG A 25 8.16 -16.81 -15.47
C ARG A 25 7.38 -15.71 -14.77
N VAL A 26 6.54 -14.99 -15.51
CA VAL A 26 5.67 -13.95 -14.94
C VAL A 26 4.75 -14.54 -13.87
N PHE A 27 4.12 -15.69 -14.14
CA PHE A 27 3.26 -16.37 -13.18
C PHE A 27 3.99 -16.77 -11.89
N LEU A 28 5.16 -17.42 -12.00
CA LEU A 28 5.93 -17.83 -10.82
C LEU A 28 6.40 -16.64 -9.98
N LEU A 29 6.79 -15.53 -10.62
CA LEU A 29 7.19 -14.31 -9.93
C LEU A 29 5.99 -13.64 -9.24
N ALA A 30 4.85 -13.54 -9.92
CA ALA A 30 3.61 -13.02 -9.33
C ALA A 30 3.17 -13.87 -8.13
N LEU A 31 3.18 -15.20 -8.27
CA LEU A 31 2.86 -16.13 -7.19
C LEU A 31 3.82 -15.97 -6.01
N ARG A 32 5.13 -15.85 -6.29
CA ARG A 32 6.13 -15.60 -5.24
C ARG A 32 5.92 -14.25 -4.57
N ALA A 33 5.54 -13.20 -5.29
CA ALA A 33 5.27 -11.88 -4.72
C ALA A 33 4.06 -11.89 -3.77
N VAL A 34 3.05 -12.74 -4.05
CA VAL A 34 1.88 -12.92 -3.19
C VAL A 34 2.22 -13.74 -1.94
N LEU A 35 2.99 -14.82 -2.09
CA LEU A 35 3.33 -15.73 -0.99
C LEU A 35 4.51 -15.26 -0.14
N ALA A 36 5.37 -14.38 -0.67
CA ALA A 36 6.54 -13.93 0.06
C ALA A 36 6.12 -13.07 1.27
N PRO A 37 6.74 -13.30 2.46
CA PRO A 37 6.54 -12.42 3.60
C PRO A 37 6.91 -11.00 3.22
N ARG A 38 6.00 -10.07 3.45
CA ARG A 38 6.13 -8.67 3.06
C ARG A 38 7.27 -8.03 3.87
N GLN A 39 8.46 -7.93 3.26
CA GLN A 39 9.63 -7.31 3.89
C GLN A 39 9.53 -5.78 3.93
N LYS A 40 8.56 -5.19 3.23
CA LYS A 40 8.38 -3.74 3.23
C LYS A 40 7.89 -3.32 4.62
N PRO A 41 8.61 -2.45 5.36
CA PRO A 41 8.11 -1.93 6.61
C PRO A 41 6.76 -1.29 6.34
N LEU A 42 5.78 -1.58 7.20
CA LEU A 42 4.51 -0.87 7.14
C LEU A 42 4.82 0.63 7.29
N PRO A 43 4.19 1.50 6.50
CA PRO A 43 4.34 2.93 6.70
C PRO A 43 3.99 3.23 8.16
N SER A 44 4.97 3.71 8.93
CA SER A 44 4.76 4.08 10.33
C SER A 44 3.73 5.19 10.37
N ALA A 45 2.71 5.08 11.22
CA ALA A 45 1.72 6.13 11.38
C ALA A 45 2.16 7.22 12.39
N ASP A 46 3.40 7.17 12.86
CA ASP A 46 3.90 8.03 13.94
C ASP A 46 4.06 9.49 13.51
N HIS A 47 4.13 9.73 12.20
CA HIS A 47 4.13 11.06 11.61
C HIS A 47 2.72 11.65 11.43
N LEU A 48 1.65 10.88 11.65
CA LEU A 48 0.29 11.41 11.52
C LEU A 48 -0.08 12.25 12.75
N PRO A 49 -0.68 13.45 12.56
CA PRO A 49 -1.23 14.23 13.65
C PRO A 49 -2.42 13.50 14.30
N ASN A 50 -2.66 13.80 15.59
CA ASN A 50 -3.65 13.09 16.42
C ASN A 50 -5.09 13.11 15.87
N HIS A 51 -5.47 14.11 15.07
CA HIS A 51 -6.79 14.14 14.43
C HIS A 51 -6.91 13.08 13.32
N LEU A 52 -5.92 12.96 12.42
CA LEU A 52 -5.92 11.92 11.39
C LEU A 52 -5.81 10.53 11.99
N ARG A 53 -5.05 10.35 13.08
CA ARG A 53 -4.97 9.07 13.81
C ARG A 53 -6.33 8.64 14.34
N ARG A 54 -7.12 9.58 14.89
CA ARG A 54 -8.49 9.33 15.35
C ARG A 54 -9.39 8.86 14.22
N ASP A 55 -9.28 9.47 13.04
CA ASP A 55 -10.15 9.17 11.90
C ASP A 55 -9.93 7.76 11.33
N ILE A 56 -8.73 7.19 11.50
CA ILE A 56 -8.39 5.82 11.11
C ILE A 56 -8.34 4.83 12.29
N GLY A 57 -8.80 5.23 13.47
CA GLY A 57 -8.89 4.38 14.66
C GLY A 57 -7.56 4.08 15.37
N LEU A 58 -6.51 4.87 15.12
CA LEU A 58 -5.23 4.76 15.82
C LEU A 58 -5.22 5.53 17.15
N PRO A 59 -4.50 5.02 18.17
CA PRO A 59 -4.35 5.71 19.45
C PRO A 59 -3.56 7.01 19.28
N ARG A 60 -3.84 8.00 20.13
CA ARG A 60 -3.08 9.26 20.17
C ARG A 60 -1.66 9.01 20.63
N ILE A 61 -0.73 9.80 20.11
CA ILE A 61 0.61 9.93 20.68
C ILE A 61 0.55 11.14 21.60
N ASP A 62 0.63 10.90 22.91
CA ASP A 62 0.81 11.97 23.89
C ASP A 62 2.28 12.41 23.85
N PRO A 63 2.55 13.74 23.86
CA PRO A 63 3.92 14.21 23.96
C PRO A 63 4.55 13.70 25.26
N PRO A 64 5.87 13.40 25.26
CA PRO A 64 6.55 13.03 26.49
C PRO A 64 6.35 14.13 27.53
N ALA A 65 5.97 13.74 28.75
CA ALA A 65 5.80 14.67 29.87
C ALA A 65 7.06 15.53 29.99
N THR A 66 6.89 16.84 29.93
CA THR A 66 8.04 17.74 30.05
C THR A 66 8.40 17.80 31.53
N GLY A 67 9.69 17.89 31.89
CA GLY A 67 10.13 17.81 33.30
C GLY A 67 9.45 18.80 34.26
N TRP A 68 8.81 19.85 33.75
CA TRP A 68 7.97 20.79 34.49
C TRP A 68 6.62 20.22 34.97
N ASP A 69 6.09 19.18 34.31
CA ASP A 69 4.84 18.50 34.70
C ASP A 69 5.02 17.62 35.97
N LEU A 70 6.25 17.27 36.32
CA LEU A 70 6.58 16.47 37.52
C LEU A 70 6.75 17.31 38.79
N LEU A 71 6.80 18.64 38.64
CA LEU A 71 7.01 19.61 39.73
C LEU A 71 5.71 20.29 40.19
N ARG A 72 4.56 19.92 39.61
CA ARG A 72 3.23 20.36 40.01
C ARG A 72 2.59 19.33 40.95
#